data_AF-A0A2G6IAG4-F1
#
_entry.id   AF-A0A2G6IAG4-F1
#
_cell.length_a   1.000
_cell.length_b   1.000
_cell.length_c   1.000
_cell.angle_alpha   90.00
_cell.angle_beta   90.00
_cell.angle_gamma   90.00
#
_symmetry.space_group_name_H-M   'P 1'
#
loop_
_entity.id
_entity.type
_entity.pdbx_description
1 polymer ?
#
loop_
_entity_poly.entity_id
_entity_poly.type
_entity_poly.pdbx_seq_one_letter_code
_entity_poly.pdbx_strand_id
1 'polypeptide(L)'
;MTRFFAARARRVVRSATPVLALALSLTFALAAAVPGPAAAQVGIPVYGNWCGPGHGAGPALDPVDAACMRHDFCTANYGPFNCNCDLMLMAELRRLSYPNPAMQARGRGIYEAIAMTPCAPPGAQMTKMDWAMRDWMNGVMSGQELPVAIVERFLGLLGEGLSRGYMR
;
A
#
# COMPACT_ATOMS: atom_id res chain seq x y z
N MET A 1 -88.06 -2.28 -6.06
CA MET A 1 -86.88 -1.65 -5.44
C MET A 1 -85.64 -2.32 -6.04
N THR A 2 -85.26 -1.90 -7.25
CA THR A 2 -84.12 -1.01 -7.61
C THR A 2 -82.77 -1.75 -7.69
N ARG A 3 -82.47 -2.24 -8.91
CA ARG A 3 -81.13 -2.68 -9.32
C ARG A 3 -80.30 -1.43 -9.65
N PHE A 4 -79.18 -1.22 -8.96
CA PHE A 4 -78.20 -0.19 -9.30
C PHE A 4 -77.25 -0.71 -10.38
N PHE A 5 -77.34 -0.17 -11.60
CA PHE A 5 -76.30 -0.29 -12.62
C PHE A 5 -75.28 0.84 -12.42
N ALA A 6 -74.05 0.51 -12.06
CA ALA A 6 -72.94 1.46 -12.04
C ALA A 6 -72.26 1.52 -13.42
N ALA A 7 -72.37 2.66 -14.11
CA ALA A 7 -71.68 2.92 -15.38
C ALA A 7 -70.19 3.18 -15.15
N ARG A 8 -69.30 2.43 -15.82
CA ARG A 8 -67.85 2.58 -15.71
C ARG A 8 -67.35 3.53 -16.80
N ALA A 9 -67.05 4.78 -16.43
CA ALA A 9 -66.43 5.75 -17.34
C ALA A 9 -64.97 5.35 -17.65
N ARG A 10 -64.63 5.19 -18.93
CA ARG A 10 -63.24 4.95 -19.39
C ARG A 10 -62.51 6.30 -19.50
N ARG A 11 -61.46 6.47 -18.70
CA ARG A 11 -60.60 7.65 -18.71
C ARG A 11 -59.53 7.46 -19.79
N VAL A 12 -59.56 8.28 -20.85
CA VAL A 12 -58.53 8.30 -21.90
C VAL A 12 -57.32 9.06 -21.38
N VAL A 13 -56.19 8.37 -21.18
CA VAL A 13 -54.92 9.01 -20.86
C VAL A 13 -54.22 9.38 -22.17
N ARG A 14 -54.09 10.70 -22.43
CA ARG A 14 -53.32 11.21 -23.57
C ARG A 14 -51.83 11.22 -23.19
N SER A 15 -51.05 10.39 -23.89
CA SER A 15 -49.59 10.29 -23.78
C SER A 15 -48.92 11.51 -24.43
N ALA A 16 -48.37 12.41 -23.62
CA ALA A 16 -47.56 13.51 -24.08
C ALA A 16 -46.12 13.04 -24.39
N THR A 17 -45.82 12.96 -25.69
CA THR A 17 -44.55 13.33 -26.37
C THR A 17 -43.21 12.77 -25.82
N PRO A 18 -42.59 11.78 -26.48
CA PRO A 18 -41.32 11.14 -26.09
C PRO A 18 -40.04 11.90 -26.49
N VAL A 19 -40.15 13.12 -27.03
CA VAL A 19 -39.01 13.80 -27.69
C VAL A 19 -38.07 14.52 -26.71
N LEU A 20 -38.56 14.96 -25.54
CA LEU A 20 -37.72 15.68 -24.57
C LEU A 20 -36.79 14.77 -23.73
N ALA A 21 -37.10 13.46 -23.63
CA ALA A 21 -36.34 12.54 -22.79
C ALA A 21 -35.01 12.07 -23.43
N LEU A 22 -34.89 12.10 -24.77
CA LEU A 22 -33.68 11.71 -25.48
C LEU A 22 -32.56 12.79 -25.45
N ALA A 23 -32.91 14.07 -25.34
CA ALA A 23 -31.91 15.14 -25.35
C ALA A 23 -31.11 15.22 -24.04
N LEU A 24 -31.71 14.83 -22.91
CA LEU A 24 -31.08 14.85 -21.58
C LEU A 24 -30.18 13.64 -21.32
N SER A 25 -30.36 12.55 -22.08
CA SER A 25 -29.57 11.31 -21.94
C SER A 25 -28.27 11.35 -22.74
N LEU A 26 -28.19 12.14 -23.83
CA LEU A 26 -26.96 12.30 -24.60
C LEU A 26 -25.93 13.22 -23.94
N THR A 27 -26.34 14.20 -23.14
CA THR A 27 -25.41 15.12 -22.46
C THR A 27 -24.76 14.49 -21.22
N PHE A 28 -25.44 13.58 -20.52
CA PHE A 28 -24.88 12.88 -19.36
C PHE A 28 -23.83 11.82 -19.75
N ALA A 29 -23.98 11.21 -20.93
CA ALA A 29 -23.03 10.21 -21.42
C ALA A 29 -21.66 10.81 -21.82
N LEU A 30 -21.62 12.10 -22.21
CA LEU A 30 -20.37 12.75 -22.64
C LEU A 30 -19.45 13.18 -21.49
N ALA A 31 -19.96 13.30 -20.26
CA ALA A 31 -19.17 13.73 -19.09
C ALA A 31 -18.36 12.60 -18.44
N ALA A 32 -18.71 11.33 -18.68
CA ALA A 32 -18.07 10.17 -18.04
C ALA A 32 -16.77 9.69 -18.73
N ALA A 33 -16.40 10.27 -19.88
CA ALA A 33 -15.26 9.83 -20.68
C ALA A 33 -14.01 10.70 -20.54
N VAL A 34 -13.98 11.66 -19.60
CA VAL A 34 -12.76 12.44 -19.32
C VAL A 34 -11.84 11.58 -18.45
N PRO A 35 -10.68 11.09 -18.97
CA PRO A 35 -9.68 10.50 -18.10
C PRO A 35 -9.23 11.56 -17.10
N GLY A 36 -9.50 11.35 -15.82
CA GLY A 36 -8.95 12.18 -14.76
C GLY A 36 -7.43 12.08 -14.75
N PRO A 37 -6.72 13.11 -14.27
CA PRO A 37 -5.28 12.99 -14.06
C PRO A 37 -5.03 11.79 -13.14
N ALA A 38 -4.12 10.90 -13.55
CA ALA A 38 -3.65 9.83 -12.69
C ALA A 38 -3.18 10.49 -11.38
N ALA A 39 -3.78 10.10 -10.25
CA ALA A 39 -3.31 10.55 -8.95
C ALA A 39 -1.83 10.19 -8.87
N ALA A 40 -0.96 11.21 -8.77
CA ALA A 40 0.44 10.96 -8.49
C ALA A 40 0.49 10.19 -7.17
N GLN A 41 1.03 8.97 -7.20
CA GLN A 41 1.18 8.17 -6.00
C GLN A 41 2.13 8.94 -5.06
N VAL A 42 1.60 9.49 -3.97
CA VAL A 42 2.43 10.15 -2.95
C VAL A 42 3.23 9.06 -2.25
N GLY A 43 4.49 8.89 -2.65
CA GLY A 43 5.42 7.97 -2.02
C GLY A 43 5.90 8.49 -0.67
N ILE A 44 6.16 7.58 0.27
CA ILE A 44 6.76 7.88 1.58
C ILE A 44 8.24 7.48 1.52
N PRO A 45 9.16 8.41 1.21
CA PRO A 45 10.58 8.09 1.07
C PRO A 45 11.25 7.89 2.43
N VAL A 46 11.24 6.65 2.92
CA VAL A 46 11.83 6.31 4.22
C VAL A 46 13.35 6.39 4.15
N TYR A 47 13.97 5.77 3.14
CA TYR A 47 15.42 5.76 2.99
C TYR A 47 15.85 5.67 1.54
N GLY A 48 17.02 6.23 1.24
CA GLY A 48 17.64 6.15 -0.07
C GLY A 48 16.72 6.55 -1.24
N ASN A 49 16.92 5.90 -2.37
CA ASN A 49 16.16 6.09 -3.60
C ASN A 49 15.03 5.07 -3.77
N TRP A 50 15.00 4.01 -2.95
CA TRP A 50 14.11 2.86 -3.13
C TRP A 50 13.37 2.41 -1.88
N CYS A 51 13.82 2.73 -0.67
CA CYS A 51 13.12 2.24 0.51
C CYS A 51 11.91 3.13 0.86
N GLY A 52 10.70 2.62 0.64
CA GLY A 52 9.48 3.20 1.20
C GLY A 52 8.21 2.96 0.36
N PRO A 53 7.01 2.95 0.95
CA PRO A 53 5.77 2.72 0.21
C PRO A 53 5.58 3.75 -0.91
N GLY A 54 5.44 3.27 -2.16
CA GLY A 54 5.22 4.13 -3.32
C GLY A 54 6.42 5.04 -3.68
N HIS A 55 7.60 4.77 -3.13
CA HIS A 55 8.85 5.50 -3.42
C HIS A 55 9.84 4.53 -4.08
N GLY A 56 10.47 4.92 -5.19
CA GLY A 56 11.40 4.05 -5.90
C GLY A 56 11.77 4.56 -7.28
N ALA A 57 12.98 5.13 -7.44
CA ALA A 57 13.54 5.49 -8.74
C ALA A 57 15.03 5.84 -8.65
N GLY A 58 15.77 5.62 -9.74
CA GLY A 58 17.18 6.04 -9.86
C GLY A 58 18.18 4.99 -9.34
N PRO A 59 19.47 5.32 -9.23
CA PRO A 59 20.47 4.36 -8.79
C PRO A 59 20.33 4.03 -7.30
N ALA A 60 20.55 2.78 -6.91
CA ALA A 60 20.67 2.42 -5.50
C ALA A 60 21.90 3.08 -4.87
N LEU A 61 21.75 3.70 -3.70
CA LEU A 61 22.80 4.48 -3.05
C LEU A 61 23.78 3.62 -2.24
N ASP A 62 23.30 2.50 -1.69
CA ASP A 62 24.08 1.60 -0.84
C ASP A 62 23.44 0.19 -0.81
N PRO A 63 24.03 -0.79 -0.08
CA PRO A 63 23.49 -2.15 -0.03
C PRO A 63 22.08 -2.30 0.55
N VAL A 64 21.66 -1.43 1.48
CA VAL A 64 20.30 -1.44 2.05
C VAL A 64 19.31 -0.93 1.00
N ASP A 65 19.64 0.19 0.37
CA ASP A 65 18.82 0.78 -0.70
C ASP A 65 18.73 -0.17 -1.91
N ALA A 66 19.80 -0.90 -2.22
CA ALA A 66 19.81 -1.91 -3.26
C ALA A 66 18.90 -3.12 -2.94
N ALA A 67 18.76 -3.47 -1.66
CA ALA A 67 17.83 -4.52 -1.22
C ALA A 67 16.38 -4.07 -1.42
N CYS A 68 16.06 -2.82 -1.06
CA CYS A 68 14.75 -2.21 -1.34
C CYS A 68 14.47 -2.15 -2.84
N MET A 69 15.45 -1.76 -3.67
CA MET A 69 15.31 -1.76 -5.13
C MET A 69 14.91 -3.14 -5.68
N ARG A 70 15.53 -4.22 -5.18
CA ARG A 70 15.18 -5.59 -5.58
C ARG A 70 13.78 -6.00 -5.09
N HIS A 71 13.37 -5.53 -3.91
CA HIS A 71 12.01 -5.72 -3.40
C HIS A 71 10.97 -5.04 -4.28
N ASP A 72 11.21 -3.79 -4.67
CA ASP A 72 10.33 -3.03 -5.58
C ASP A 72 10.21 -3.71 -6.94
N PHE A 73 11.32 -4.18 -7.52
CA PHE A 73 11.24 -4.97 -8.75
C PHE A 73 10.51 -6.30 -8.57
N CYS A 74 10.64 -6.96 -7.42
CA CYS A 74 9.89 -8.18 -7.13
C CYS A 74 8.38 -7.90 -7.08
N THR A 75 7.95 -6.86 -6.36
CA THR A 75 6.53 -6.51 -6.25
C THR A 75 5.95 -6.00 -7.57
N ALA A 76 6.74 -5.33 -8.41
CA ALA A 76 6.34 -4.97 -9.76
C ALA A 76 6.05 -6.20 -10.65
N ASN A 77 6.81 -7.28 -10.48
CA ASN A 77 6.66 -8.51 -11.28
C ASN A 77 5.59 -9.46 -10.74
N TYR A 78 5.45 -9.57 -9.42
CA TYR A 78 4.59 -10.57 -8.77
C TYR A 78 3.37 -9.99 -8.04
N GLY A 79 3.19 -8.67 -8.12
CA GLY A 79 2.11 -7.93 -7.48
C GLY A 79 2.48 -7.35 -6.11
N PRO A 80 1.75 -6.32 -5.67
CA PRO A 80 1.91 -5.75 -4.34
C PRO A 80 1.53 -6.78 -3.26
N PHE A 81 2.06 -6.62 -2.05
CA PHE A 81 1.76 -7.47 -0.88
C PHE A 81 2.05 -8.97 -1.10
N ASN A 82 3.08 -9.27 -1.89
CA ASN A 82 3.56 -10.64 -2.11
C ASN A 82 4.53 -11.05 -0.98
N CYS A 83 4.15 -12.02 -0.15
CA CYS A 83 4.99 -12.42 0.98
C CYS A 83 6.35 -12.99 0.58
N ASN A 84 6.49 -13.57 -0.61
CA ASN A 84 7.79 -14.07 -1.06
C ASN A 84 8.76 -12.91 -1.32
N CYS A 85 8.28 -11.81 -1.91
CA CYS A 85 9.08 -10.60 -2.07
C CYS A 85 9.54 -10.05 -0.72
N ASP A 86 8.64 -9.96 0.26
CA ASP A 86 8.96 -9.48 1.60
C ASP A 86 9.98 -10.40 2.30
N LEU A 87 9.81 -11.72 2.21
CA LEU A 87 10.75 -12.70 2.79
C LEU A 87 12.13 -12.63 2.13
N MET A 88 12.20 -12.37 0.82
CA MET A 88 13.47 -12.15 0.12
C MET A 88 14.18 -10.89 0.61
N LEU A 89 13.45 -9.77 0.76
CA LEU A 89 13.99 -8.55 1.35
C LEU A 89 14.50 -8.81 2.77
N MET A 90 13.70 -9.48 3.59
CA MET A 90 14.06 -9.83 4.97
C MET A 90 15.32 -10.69 5.04
N ALA A 91 15.40 -11.73 4.21
CA ALA A 91 16.56 -12.63 4.16
C ALA A 91 17.84 -11.90 3.73
N GLU A 92 17.72 -10.94 2.81
CA GLU A 92 18.83 -10.11 2.36
C GLU A 92 19.33 -9.18 3.47
N LEU A 93 18.42 -8.40 4.10
CA LEU A 93 18.76 -7.49 5.19
C LEU A 93 19.42 -8.20 6.38
N ARG A 94 19.05 -9.46 6.67
CA ARG A 94 19.69 -10.29 7.70
C ARG A 94 21.13 -10.66 7.40
N ARG A 95 21.52 -10.73 6.12
CA ARG A 95 22.85 -11.17 5.66
C ARG A 95 23.78 -10.02 5.32
N LEU A 96 23.27 -8.78 5.28
CA LEU A 96 24.09 -7.62 4.98
C LEU A 96 25.19 -7.43 6.03
N SER A 97 26.41 -7.17 5.54
CA SER A 97 27.47 -6.60 6.36
C SER A 97 27.31 -5.08 6.36
N TYR A 98 26.88 -4.53 7.49
CA TYR A 98 26.61 -3.09 7.60
C TYR A 98 27.92 -2.32 7.85
N PRO A 99 28.18 -1.23 7.11
CA PRO A 99 29.42 -0.48 7.25
C PRO A 99 29.48 0.36 8.54
N ASN A 100 28.33 0.61 9.19
CA ASN A 100 28.26 1.29 10.48
C ASN A 100 26.94 0.96 11.22
N PRO A 101 26.86 1.26 12.54
CA PRO A 101 25.66 0.99 13.34
C PRO A 101 24.39 1.73 12.88
N ALA A 102 24.52 2.94 12.34
CA ALA A 102 23.35 3.69 11.86
C ALA A 102 22.71 3.01 10.63
N MET A 103 23.53 2.52 9.69
CA MET A 103 23.07 1.71 8.56
C MET A 103 22.44 0.40 9.04
N GLN A 104 23.02 -0.25 10.05
CA GLN A 104 22.44 -1.46 10.66
C GLN A 104 21.07 -1.19 11.28
N ALA A 105 20.94 -0.10 12.04
CA ALA A 105 19.67 0.28 12.65
C ALA A 105 18.58 0.55 11.60
N ARG A 106 18.92 1.22 10.49
CA ARG A 106 17.99 1.42 9.37
C ARG A 106 17.58 0.11 8.72
N GLY A 107 18.54 -0.76 8.40
CA GLY A 107 18.27 -2.07 7.81
C GLY A 107 17.36 -2.92 8.70
N ARG A 108 17.62 -2.94 10.02
CA ARG A 108 16.73 -3.62 10.99
C ARG A 108 15.36 -2.98 11.10
N GLY A 109 15.27 -1.65 11.04
CA GLY A 109 13.98 -0.97 11.03
C GLY A 109 13.14 -1.35 9.80
N ILE A 110 13.76 -1.40 8.61
CA ILE A 110 13.07 -1.79 7.37
C ILE A 110 12.63 -3.25 7.45
N TYR A 111 13.50 -4.11 7.97
CA TYR A 111 13.23 -5.52 8.23
C TYR A 111 12.00 -5.73 9.15
N GLU A 112 11.90 -4.96 10.23
CA GLU A 112 10.75 -5.00 11.15
C GLU A 112 9.47 -4.41 10.54
N ALA A 113 9.60 -3.29 9.84
CA ALA A 113 8.47 -2.64 9.19
C ALA A 113 7.86 -3.55 8.12
N ILE A 114 8.69 -4.18 7.28
CA ILE A 114 8.20 -5.11 6.26
C ILE A 114 7.61 -6.36 6.91
N ALA A 115 8.17 -6.85 8.03
CA ALA A 115 7.61 -7.99 8.75
C ALA A 115 6.16 -7.75 9.18
N MET A 116 5.86 -6.54 9.69
CA MET A 116 4.52 -6.14 10.13
C MET A 116 3.58 -5.79 8.97
N THR A 117 4.10 -5.49 7.77
CA THR A 117 3.26 -5.16 6.61
C THR A 117 2.48 -6.40 6.15
N PRO A 118 1.13 -6.36 6.09
CA PRO A 118 0.35 -7.52 5.68
C PRO A 118 0.66 -7.95 4.24
N CYS A 119 0.76 -9.26 4.01
CA CYS A 119 0.96 -9.85 2.70
C CYS A 119 0.20 -11.19 2.56
N ALA A 120 0.13 -11.72 1.34
CA ALA A 120 -0.42 -13.04 1.04
C ALA A 120 0.66 -14.05 0.58
N PRO A 121 0.51 -15.36 0.90
CA PRO A 121 -0.56 -15.96 1.71
C PRO A 121 -0.35 -15.79 3.24
N PRO A 122 -1.39 -15.95 4.07
CA PRO A 122 -1.29 -15.75 5.53
C PRO A 122 -0.22 -16.60 6.23
N GLY A 123 0.03 -17.82 5.74
CA GLY A 123 1.09 -18.68 6.29
C GLY A 123 2.48 -18.04 6.16
N ALA A 124 2.75 -17.39 5.03
CA ALA A 124 4.02 -16.68 4.80
C ALA A 124 4.09 -15.37 5.60
N GLN A 125 2.95 -14.70 5.85
CA GLN A 125 2.90 -13.57 6.78
C GLN A 125 3.33 -13.99 8.19
N MET A 126 2.89 -15.16 8.66
CA MET A 126 3.32 -15.69 9.96
C MET A 126 4.82 -15.99 9.99
N THR A 127 5.41 -16.44 8.89
CA THR A 127 6.87 -16.64 8.78
C THR A 127 7.63 -15.33 8.99
N LYS A 128 7.17 -14.22 8.39
CA LYS A 128 7.79 -12.91 8.59
C LYS A 128 7.76 -12.49 10.06
N MET A 129 6.60 -12.62 10.71
CA MET A 129 6.45 -12.28 12.12
C MET A 129 7.30 -13.18 13.04
N ASP A 130 7.37 -14.48 12.75
CA ASP A 130 8.23 -15.43 13.48
C ASP A 130 9.72 -15.06 13.34
N TRP A 131 10.18 -14.75 12.13
CA TRP A 131 11.56 -14.34 11.90
C TRP A 131 11.90 -13.05 12.65
N ALA A 132 11.05 -12.03 12.53
CA ALA A 132 11.25 -10.76 13.20
C ALA A 132 11.25 -10.90 14.72
N MET A 133 10.30 -11.66 15.27
CA MET A 133 10.21 -11.89 16.71
C MET A 133 11.41 -12.67 17.23
N ARG A 134 11.85 -13.74 16.54
CA ARG A 134 13.02 -14.51 16.96
C ARG A 134 14.30 -13.69 16.90
N ASP A 135 14.52 -12.93 15.84
CA ASP A 135 15.73 -12.11 15.71
C ASP A 135 15.78 -11.02 16.79
N TRP A 136 14.65 -10.36 17.06
CA TRP A 136 14.55 -9.39 18.15
C TRP A 136 14.78 -10.03 19.51
N MET A 137 14.10 -11.14 19.82
CA MET A 137 14.28 -11.86 21.08
C MET A 137 15.73 -12.30 21.28
N ASN A 138 16.38 -12.81 20.24
CA ASN A 138 17.79 -13.19 20.29
C ASN A 138 18.68 -11.96 20.56
N GLY A 139 18.39 -10.82 19.93
CA GLY A 139 19.09 -9.55 20.18
C GLY A 139 18.95 -9.08 21.62
N VAL A 140 17.73 -9.13 22.18
CA VAL A 140 17.45 -8.75 23.57
C VAL A 140 18.12 -9.71 24.55
N MET A 141 17.99 -11.03 24.34
CA MET A 141 18.56 -12.05 25.23
C MET A 141 20.10 -12.06 25.21
N SER A 142 20.72 -11.69 24.10
CA SER A 142 22.17 -11.57 23.98
C SER A 142 22.73 -10.22 24.46
N GLY A 143 21.87 -9.29 24.88
CA GLY A 143 22.27 -7.94 25.28
C GLY A 143 22.73 -7.05 24.11
N GLN A 144 22.50 -7.47 22.87
CA GLN A 144 22.81 -6.70 21.66
C GLN A 144 21.73 -5.64 21.36
N GLU A 145 20.53 -5.80 21.94
CA GLU A 145 19.43 -4.86 21.79
C GLU A 145 18.74 -4.58 23.13
N LEU A 146 18.23 -3.35 23.25
CA LEU A 146 17.28 -3.01 24.31
C LEU A 146 15.88 -3.55 23.94
N PRO A 147 15.04 -3.87 24.94
CA PRO A 147 13.65 -4.26 24.68
C PRO A 147 12.85 -3.23 23.85
N VAL A 148 13.22 -1.95 23.93
CA VAL A 148 12.56 -0.84 23.20
C VAL A 148 13.07 -0.64 21.77
N ALA A 149 14.07 -1.40 21.33
CA ALA A 149 14.80 -1.10 20.10
C ALA A 149 13.94 -1.16 18.82
N ILE A 150 12.91 -2.03 18.77
CA ILE A 150 11.94 -2.06 17.66
C ILE A 150 11.20 -0.71 17.56
N VAL A 151 10.75 -0.17 18.70
CA VAL A 151 10.00 1.09 18.74
C VAL A 151 10.88 2.25 18.32
N GLU A 152 12.13 2.28 18.79
CA GLU A 152 13.11 3.30 18.40
C GLU A 152 13.37 3.29 16.89
N ARG A 153 13.59 2.11 16.30
CA ARG A 153 13.81 1.98 14.86
C ARG A 153 12.58 2.39 14.06
N PHE A 154 11.39 1.98 14.48
CA PHE A 154 10.14 2.37 13.83
C PHE A 154 9.92 3.89 13.84
N LEU A 155 10.06 4.53 14.99
CA LEU A 155 9.94 5.99 15.12
C LEU A 155 11.01 6.73 14.29
N GLY A 156 12.23 6.18 14.24
CA GLY A 156 13.31 6.70 13.40
C GLY A 156 12.93 6.70 11.92
N LEU A 157 12.44 5.57 11.39
CA LEU A 157 12.02 5.47 9.99
C LEU A 157 10.81 6.36 9.66
N LEU A 158 9.82 6.45 10.56
CA LEU A 158 8.70 7.37 10.38
C LEU A 158 9.17 8.82 10.32
N GLY A 159 10.10 9.22 11.19
CA GLY A 159 10.70 10.55 11.17
C GLY A 159 11.47 10.83 9.88
N GLU A 160 12.25 9.87 9.38
CA GLU A 160 12.95 9.99 8.10
C GLU A 160 11.95 10.12 6.93
N GLY A 161 10.90 9.30 6.90
CA GLY A 161 9.85 9.36 5.88
C GLY A 161 9.09 10.69 5.86
N LEU A 162 8.70 11.20 7.03
CA LEU A 162 7.99 12.47 7.16
C LEU A 162 8.88 13.65 6.76
N SER A 163 10.13 13.68 7.23
CA SER A 163 11.06 14.76 6.92
C SER A 163 11.42 14.82 5.44
N ARG A 164 11.66 13.67 4.80
CA ARG A 164 11.95 13.59 3.36
C ARG A 164 10.72 13.85 2.50
N GLY A 165 9.55 13.42 2.94
CA GLY A 165 8.27 13.68 2.27
C GLY A 165 7.89 15.16 2.27
N TYR A 166 8.19 15.89 3.36
CA TYR A 166 7.94 17.34 3.44
C TYR A 166 8.86 18.17 2.54
N MET A 167 10.05 17.66 2.22
CA MET A 167 11.07 18.38 1.43
C MET A 167 10.92 18.16 -0.10
N ARG A 168 9.80 17.59 -0.56
CA ARG A 168 9.46 17.37 -1.98
C ARG A 168 8.27 18.22 -2.39
#